data_AF-A0A9D1N4P7-F1
#
_entry.id   AF-A0A9D1N4P7-F1
#
_cell.length_a   1.000
_cell.length_b   1.000
_cell.length_c   1.000
_cell.angle_alpha   90.00
_cell.angle_beta   90.00
_cell.angle_gamma   90.00
#
_symmetry.space_group_name_H-M   'P 1'
#
loop_
_entity.id
_entity.type
_entity.pdbx_description
1 polymer ?
#
loop_
_entity_poly.entity_id
_entity_poly.type
_entity_poly.pdbx_seq_one_letter_code
_entity_poly.pdbx_strand_id
1 'polypeptide(L)'
;MEYRRRRRRPYGARRQRGTLLGAVLCVLLVSAAVVYLVGLSDAGSWIAAHVVAPVFRTLGVGGGGDGGEDADAAAQSASRLLELPQLRCYALQMGVYASETNAENQSVALQAAGAGGYILQEGDRYRVLAAAYTSEEDLQTVRAQLEQEGLESASHVIESLPCRLVVTGTDAQAAALTDVLDGLIALSDQLSELAVAFDREQRTIESARSSLAAMARTVEQYLVDVAALTAGQPVLASLSDCCRSILAQFEKADALPQDDRAAFTAYLKYTCIQCAAAYCAFCEAVAALGEGGTV
;
A
#
# COMPACT_ATOMS: atom_id res chain seq x y z
N MET A 1 -49.69 -19.01 56.37
CA MET A 1 -49.91 -19.46 54.99
C MET A 1 -49.79 -18.24 54.09
N GLU A 2 -48.61 -17.98 53.54
CA GLU A 2 -48.19 -18.48 52.21
C GLU A 2 -48.94 -17.74 51.08
N TYR A 3 -48.32 -16.78 50.40
CA TYR A 3 -47.23 -16.85 49.40
C TYR A 3 -47.80 -16.62 47.99
N ARG A 4 -47.16 -15.67 47.28
CA ARG A 4 -47.17 -15.45 45.81
C ARG A 4 -48.48 -15.01 45.14
N ARG A 5 -48.41 -13.83 44.51
CA ARG A 5 -48.40 -13.76 43.03
C ARG A 5 -47.80 -12.42 42.54
N ARG A 6 -46.66 -12.54 41.86
CA ARG A 6 -46.05 -11.52 41.00
C ARG A 6 -46.87 -11.38 39.72
N ARG A 7 -47.20 -10.16 39.28
CA ARG A 7 -47.34 -9.75 37.86
C ARG A 7 -46.95 -8.27 37.72
N ARG A 8 -45.75 -8.02 37.21
CA ARG A 8 -45.44 -7.49 35.85
C ARG A 8 -45.72 -5.99 35.70
N ARG A 9 -44.64 -5.20 35.82
CA ARG A 9 -44.55 -3.80 35.40
C ARG A 9 -44.40 -3.73 33.87
N PRO A 10 -44.97 -2.72 33.19
CA PRO A 10 -44.80 -2.56 31.75
C PRO A 10 -43.44 -1.92 31.44
N TYR A 11 -42.72 -2.47 30.47
CA TYR A 11 -41.61 -1.78 29.81
C TYR A 11 -42.17 -1.06 28.58
N GLY A 12 -42.15 0.27 28.64
CA GLY A 12 -42.42 1.12 27.49
C GLY A 12 -41.30 0.99 26.46
N ALA A 13 -41.71 0.99 25.19
CA ALA A 13 -40.84 1.04 24.04
C ALA A 13 -40.01 2.34 24.04
N ARG A 14 -38.70 2.22 23.81
CA ARG A 14 -37.89 3.36 23.35
C ARG A 14 -37.06 2.90 22.15
N ARG A 15 -37.52 3.31 20.96
CA ARG A 15 -36.71 3.42 19.75
C ARG A 15 -35.48 4.26 20.09
N GLN A 16 -34.29 3.68 20.07
CA GLN A 16 -33.05 4.43 19.90
C GLN A 16 -32.67 4.39 18.43
N ARG A 17 -32.93 5.51 17.76
CA ARG A 17 -32.21 5.91 16.54
C ARG A 17 -30.73 6.03 16.93
N GLY A 18 -29.88 5.15 16.41
CA GLY A 18 -28.43 5.33 16.49
C GLY A 18 -28.04 6.44 15.52
N THR A 19 -27.85 7.64 16.03
CA THR A 19 -27.18 8.74 15.33
C THR A 19 -25.69 8.45 15.24
N LEU A 20 -25.18 8.50 14.02
CA LEU A 20 -23.77 8.61 13.63
C LEU A 20 -23.08 9.77 14.35
N LEU A 21 -22.48 9.51 15.51
CA LEU A 21 -21.74 10.47 16.34
C LEU A 21 -20.68 9.69 17.16
N GLY A 22 -19.69 9.16 16.46
CA GLY A 22 -18.56 8.42 17.03
C GLY A 22 -17.23 8.91 16.44
N ALA A 23 -17.06 10.23 16.40
CA ALA A 23 -15.77 10.89 16.25
C ALA A 23 -15.21 11.20 17.66
N VAL A 24 -13.93 11.60 17.73
CA VAL A 24 -13.20 12.26 18.84
C VAL A 24 -12.42 11.28 19.75
N LEU A 25 -11.10 11.37 20.01
CA LEU A 25 -9.98 12.25 19.59
C LEU A 25 -8.68 11.68 20.23
N CYS A 26 -7.49 12.03 19.70
CA CYS A 26 -6.29 12.38 20.51
C CYS A 26 -5.12 12.84 19.63
N VAL A 27 -5.09 14.13 19.25
CA VAL A 27 -3.83 14.87 19.04
C VAL A 27 -4.04 16.28 19.61
N LEU A 28 -3.22 16.67 20.61
CA LEU A 28 -3.17 18.01 21.17
C LEU A 28 -1.71 18.51 21.25
N LEU A 29 -1.46 19.56 20.46
CA LEU A 29 -0.59 20.75 20.63
C LEU A 29 0.90 20.65 20.98
N VAL A 30 1.76 21.17 20.08
CA VAL A 30 2.49 22.46 20.24
C VAL A 30 2.64 23.14 18.87
N SER A 31 2.49 24.47 18.83
CA SER A 31 2.42 25.33 17.65
C SER A 31 3.76 25.94 17.19
N ALA A 32 3.77 26.29 15.89
CA ALA A 32 4.37 27.46 15.22
C ALA A 32 5.65 27.32 14.36
N ALA A 33 5.51 27.91 13.15
CA ALA A 33 6.48 28.26 12.08
C ALA A 33 6.89 27.08 11.16
N VAL A 34 6.66 27.11 9.84
CA VAL A 34 6.99 28.17 8.87
C VAL A 34 6.06 28.17 7.63
N VAL A 35 5.50 29.36 7.39
CA VAL A 35 5.08 30.07 6.16
C VAL A 35 5.34 29.44 4.76
N TYR A 36 4.23 29.28 4.02
CA TYR A 36 3.94 29.53 2.59
C TYR A 36 4.95 29.19 1.47
N LEU A 37 4.47 28.48 0.43
CA LEU A 37 4.40 28.99 -0.96
C LEU A 37 3.52 28.10 -1.87
N VAL A 38 2.48 28.71 -2.44
CA VAL A 38 1.63 28.20 -3.53
C VAL A 38 2.29 28.48 -4.87
N GLY A 39 2.24 27.52 -5.80
CA GLY A 39 2.49 27.71 -7.22
C GLY A 39 1.60 26.76 -8.02
N LEU A 40 0.68 27.33 -8.80
CA LEU A 40 -0.33 26.65 -9.62
C LEU A 40 0.25 26.06 -10.94
N SER A 41 -0.37 24.96 -11.34
CA SER A 41 -0.75 24.52 -12.71
C SER A 41 0.30 24.36 -13.81
N ASP A 42 0.34 23.15 -14.38
CA ASP A 42 -0.37 22.91 -15.65
C ASP A 42 -0.82 21.45 -15.79
N ALA A 43 -2.10 21.28 -16.16
CA ALA A 43 -2.72 20.01 -16.51
C ALA A 43 -2.98 20.00 -18.02
N GLY A 44 -2.50 18.98 -18.73
CA GLY A 44 -2.97 18.67 -20.09
C GLY A 44 -1.89 18.27 -21.11
N SER A 45 -1.66 16.96 -21.26
CA SER A 45 -1.37 16.26 -22.54
C SER A 45 -1.09 14.73 -22.40
N TRP A 46 -1.23 14.14 -21.22
CA TRP A 46 -0.58 12.88 -20.84
C TRP A 46 -1.09 11.56 -21.50
N ILE A 47 -2.16 11.56 -22.31
CA ILE A 47 -2.76 10.29 -22.81
C ILE A 47 -2.04 9.69 -24.05
N ALA A 48 -1.02 10.32 -24.61
CA ALA A 48 -0.37 9.83 -25.85
C ALA A 48 0.97 9.08 -25.67
N ALA A 49 1.52 8.95 -24.45
CA ALA A 49 2.92 8.52 -24.28
C ALA A 49 3.15 7.09 -23.74
N HIS A 50 2.15 6.43 -23.13
CA HIS A 50 2.40 5.18 -22.40
C HIS A 50 1.73 3.95 -23.05
N VAL A 51 2.10 3.68 -24.31
CA VAL A 51 1.95 2.33 -24.90
C VAL A 51 3.34 1.71 -24.95
N VAL A 52 3.66 0.89 -23.96
CA VAL A 52 4.92 0.15 -23.95
C VAL A 52 4.61 -1.34 -23.87
N ALA A 53 4.83 -2.02 -24.98
CA ALA A 53 4.81 -3.48 -25.06
C ALA A 53 6.26 -3.97 -25.12
N PRO A 54 6.79 -4.62 -24.08
CA PRO A 54 8.07 -5.32 -24.20
C PRO A 54 7.85 -6.58 -25.04
N VAL A 55 8.46 -6.61 -26.22
CA VAL A 55 8.53 -7.79 -27.10
C VAL A 55 9.72 -8.65 -26.64
N PHE A 56 9.46 -9.72 -25.89
CA PHE A 56 10.49 -10.72 -25.63
C PHE A 56 10.55 -11.72 -26.80
N ARG A 57 11.47 -11.48 -27.74
CA ARG A 57 11.94 -12.51 -28.68
C ARG A 57 12.96 -13.40 -27.96
N THR A 58 12.64 -14.67 -27.79
CA THR A 58 13.70 -15.68 -27.62
C THR A 58 14.33 -15.91 -28.99
N LEU A 59 15.57 -15.43 -29.15
CA LEU A 59 16.43 -15.77 -30.28
C LEU A 59 16.77 -17.27 -30.20
N GLY A 60 16.45 -18.00 -31.27
CA GLY A 60 16.87 -19.38 -31.44
C GLY A 60 18.35 -19.51 -31.83
N VAL A 61 18.94 -20.60 -31.35
CA VAL A 61 20.09 -21.37 -31.89
C VAL A 61 19.67 -22.83 -31.60
N GLY A 62 19.27 -23.71 -32.52
CA GLY A 62 19.84 -24.13 -33.81
C GLY A 62 21.02 -25.10 -33.55
N GLY A 63 21.03 -26.40 -33.84
CA GLY A 63 20.12 -27.38 -34.45
C GLY A 63 20.87 -28.73 -34.57
N GLY A 64 20.17 -29.84 -34.80
CA GLY A 64 20.74 -31.15 -35.17
C GLY A 64 19.85 -32.34 -34.75
N GLY A 65 19.28 -33.08 -35.72
CA GLY A 65 18.30 -34.18 -35.57
C GLY A 65 18.77 -35.37 -34.70
N ASP A 66 17.92 -36.34 -34.33
CA ASP A 66 17.07 -37.21 -35.16
C ASP A 66 15.88 -37.76 -34.31
N GLY A 67 14.89 -38.38 -34.97
CA GLY A 67 13.51 -38.59 -34.53
C GLY A 67 13.20 -39.46 -33.31
N GLY A 68 11.91 -39.42 -32.94
CA GLY A 68 11.26 -40.26 -31.92
C GLY A 68 9.95 -39.62 -31.46
N GLU A 69 8.82 -40.09 -31.99
CA GLU A 69 7.47 -39.77 -31.52
C GLU A 69 7.31 -40.18 -30.04
N ASP A 70 6.87 -39.24 -29.21
CA ASP A 70 6.02 -39.54 -28.05
C ASP A 70 5.01 -38.40 -27.84
N ALA A 71 3.76 -38.80 -27.70
CA ALA A 71 2.59 -37.94 -27.73
C ALA A 71 2.41 -37.15 -26.41
N ASP A 72 2.38 -35.84 -26.59
CA ASP A 72 1.34 -34.93 -26.11
C ASP A 72 1.05 -34.86 -24.59
N ALA A 73 1.92 -34.11 -23.91
CA ALA A 73 1.51 -33.15 -22.89
C ALA A 73 2.37 -31.89 -23.03
N ALA A 74 2.45 -31.33 -24.24
CA ALA A 74 3.01 -30.00 -24.41
C ALA A 74 1.98 -29.01 -23.86
N ALA A 75 2.14 -28.61 -22.60
CA ALA A 75 1.42 -27.48 -22.04
C ALA A 75 1.56 -26.31 -23.03
N GLN A 76 0.47 -26.00 -23.75
CA GLN A 76 0.48 -25.02 -24.83
C GLN A 76 0.92 -23.69 -24.24
N SER A 77 2.18 -23.32 -24.49
CA SER A 77 2.72 -22.04 -24.05
C SER A 77 2.06 -20.96 -24.89
N ALA A 78 1.23 -20.13 -24.25
CA ALA A 78 0.49 -19.06 -24.89
C ALA A 78 0.99 -17.71 -24.38
N SER A 79 1.06 -16.73 -25.29
CA SER A 79 1.35 -15.34 -24.94
C SER A 79 0.06 -14.63 -24.58
N ARG A 80 0.03 -13.94 -23.44
CA ARG A 80 -1.14 -13.24 -22.90
C ARG A 80 -0.77 -11.85 -22.42
N LEU A 81 -1.71 -10.93 -22.51
CA LEU A 81 -1.58 -9.61 -21.91
C LEU A 81 -2.18 -9.63 -20.51
N LEU A 82 -1.38 -9.29 -19.51
CA LEU A 82 -1.78 -9.13 -18.11
C LEU A 82 -1.74 -7.64 -17.78
N GLU A 83 -2.84 -7.10 -17.28
CA GLU A 83 -2.88 -5.72 -16.76
C GLU A 83 -2.52 -5.76 -15.28
N LEU A 84 -1.53 -4.96 -14.86
CA LEU A 84 -1.19 -4.87 -13.45
C LEU A 84 -2.34 -4.19 -12.71
N PRO A 85 -2.72 -4.69 -11.52
CA PRO A 85 -3.77 -4.05 -10.75
C PRO A 85 -3.28 -2.66 -10.30
N GLN A 86 -4.17 -1.67 -10.39
CA GLN A 86 -3.82 -0.29 -10.08
C GLN A 86 -3.95 -0.06 -8.57
N LEU A 87 -2.91 0.52 -7.97
CA LEU A 87 -2.94 1.03 -6.61
C LEU A 87 -3.14 2.54 -6.63
N ARG A 88 -4.04 3.04 -5.78
CA ARG A 88 -4.21 4.46 -5.55
C ARG A 88 -4.60 4.73 -4.10
N CYS A 89 -3.88 5.61 -3.44
CA CYS A 89 -4.24 6.10 -2.12
C CYS A 89 -4.00 7.61 -1.98
N TYR A 90 -4.69 8.20 -1.02
CA TYR A 90 -4.74 9.62 -0.76
C TYR A 90 -3.97 9.90 0.53
N ALA A 91 -2.78 10.45 0.40
CA ALA A 91 -1.88 10.74 1.50
C ALA A 91 -2.12 12.15 2.07
N LEU A 92 -2.12 12.24 3.40
CA LEU A 92 -2.10 13.48 4.15
C LEU A 92 -0.67 14.03 4.17
N GLN A 93 -0.42 15.08 3.39
CA GLN A 93 0.87 15.74 3.31
C GLN A 93 0.98 16.87 4.36
N MET A 94 2.01 16.82 5.18
CA MET A 94 2.29 17.80 6.24
C MET A 94 3.36 18.82 5.85
N GLY A 95 4.14 18.54 4.81
CA GLY A 95 5.19 19.44 4.35
C GLY A 95 5.87 18.96 3.08
N VAL A 96 6.52 19.90 2.39
CA VAL A 96 7.44 19.63 1.27
C VAL A 96 8.69 20.47 1.48
N TYR A 97 9.85 19.84 1.48
CA TYR A 97 11.12 20.46 1.80
C TYR A 97 12.13 20.27 0.67
N ALA A 98 13.03 21.23 0.50
CA ALA A 98 14.22 21.07 -0.35
C ALA A 98 15.40 20.43 0.41
N SER A 99 15.31 20.33 1.74
CA SER A 99 16.35 19.76 2.61
C SER A 99 15.82 18.49 3.26
N GLU A 100 16.57 17.41 3.10
CA GLU A 100 16.31 16.11 3.73
C GLU A 100 16.24 16.24 5.25
N THR A 101 17.20 16.94 5.86
CA THR A 101 17.23 17.16 7.32
C THR A 101 15.98 17.88 7.84
N ASN A 102 15.41 18.81 7.08
CA ASN A 102 14.16 19.47 7.49
C ASN A 102 12.96 18.51 7.40
N ALA A 103 12.93 17.65 6.38
CA ALA A 103 11.92 16.61 6.25
C ALA A 103 12.04 15.57 7.37
N GLU A 104 13.26 15.15 7.72
CA GLU A 104 13.55 14.25 8.85
C GLU A 104 13.06 14.81 10.18
N ASN A 105 13.34 16.10 10.45
CA ASN A 105 12.86 16.76 11.66
C ASN A 105 11.33 16.74 11.76
N GLN A 106 10.61 16.99 10.65
CA GLN A 106 9.15 16.92 10.64
C GLN A 106 8.66 15.47 10.74
N SER A 107 9.30 14.53 10.07
CA SER A 107 9.00 13.09 10.13
C SER A 107 9.04 12.58 11.58
N VAL A 108 10.12 12.87 12.31
CA VAL A 108 10.28 12.47 13.72
C VAL A 108 9.21 13.12 14.60
N ALA A 109 8.92 14.41 14.39
CA ALA A 109 7.88 15.10 15.15
C ALA A 109 6.49 14.49 14.92
N LEU A 110 6.17 14.09 13.68
CA LEU A 110 4.93 13.41 13.34
C LEU A 110 4.86 12.01 13.97
N GLN A 111 5.96 11.25 13.93
CA GLN A 111 6.02 9.93 14.55
C GLN A 111 5.82 10.00 16.06
N ALA A 112 6.44 10.96 16.73
CA ALA A 112 6.22 11.21 18.16
C ALA A 112 4.75 11.58 18.48
N ALA A 113 4.03 12.16 17.53
CA ALA A 113 2.60 12.47 17.62
C ALA A 113 1.67 11.32 17.18
N GLY A 114 2.20 10.14 16.85
CA GLY A 114 1.38 9.00 16.38
C GLY A 114 0.95 9.11 14.92
N ALA A 115 1.61 9.93 14.10
CA ALA A 115 1.46 9.94 12.64
C ALA A 115 2.59 9.16 11.97
N GLY A 116 2.43 8.80 10.70
CA GLY A 116 3.40 7.99 9.96
C GLY A 116 4.76 8.66 9.80
N GLY A 117 4.79 9.94 9.44
CA GLY A 117 6.04 10.67 9.18
C GLY A 117 6.86 10.04 8.04
N TYR A 118 6.20 9.55 7.00
CA TYR A 118 6.88 8.97 5.83
C TYR A 118 7.50 10.08 4.96
N ILE A 119 8.75 9.89 4.51
CA ILE A 119 9.40 10.83 3.60
C ILE A 119 9.40 10.24 2.20
N LEU A 120 8.64 10.84 1.29
CA LEU A 120 8.66 10.51 -0.14
C LEU A 120 9.59 11.49 -0.85
N GLN A 121 10.64 10.97 -1.49
CA GLN A 121 11.54 11.77 -2.32
C GLN A 121 11.05 11.80 -3.76
N GLU A 122 10.83 12.99 -4.30
CA GLU A 122 10.47 13.23 -5.69
C GLU A 122 11.44 14.27 -6.28
N GLY A 123 12.40 13.81 -7.09
CA GLY A 123 13.44 14.68 -7.63
C GLY A 123 14.29 15.33 -6.53
N ASP A 124 14.27 16.66 -6.48
CA ASP A 124 15.01 17.48 -5.51
C ASP A 124 14.19 17.84 -4.26
N ARG A 125 13.00 17.25 -4.08
CA ARG A 125 12.09 17.55 -2.97
C ARG A 125 11.77 16.33 -2.12
N TYR A 126 11.53 16.62 -0.84
CA TYR A 126 11.18 15.65 0.19
C TYR A 126 9.79 16.00 0.73
N ARG A 127 8.79 15.16 0.44
CA ARG A 127 7.43 15.30 0.97
C ARG A 127 7.30 14.49 2.23
N VAL A 128 6.72 15.08 3.27
CA VAL A 128 6.46 14.38 4.54
C VAL A 128 4.96 14.07 4.63
N LEU A 129 4.65 12.78 4.77
CA LEU A 129 3.29 12.23 4.73
C LEU A 129 2.93 11.61 6.08
N ALA A 130 1.74 11.92 6.60
CA ALA A 130 1.30 11.53 7.93
C ALA A 130 0.42 10.26 7.96
N ALA A 131 -0.38 10.04 6.92
CA ALA A 131 -1.24 8.86 6.78
C ALA A 131 -1.67 8.74 5.31
N ALA A 132 -2.12 7.57 4.90
CA ALA A 132 -2.76 7.37 3.61
C ALA A 132 -4.14 6.73 3.80
N TYR A 133 -5.07 7.11 2.93
CA TYR A 133 -6.46 6.65 2.93
C TYR A 133 -6.81 6.06 1.56
N THR A 134 -7.66 5.05 1.52
CA THR A 134 -8.15 4.46 0.27
C THR A 134 -9.25 5.33 -0.38
N SER A 135 -9.86 6.23 0.40
CA SER A 135 -10.89 7.17 -0.06
C SER A 135 -10.42 8.63 0.06
N GLU A 136 -10.70 9.42 -0.98
CA GLU A 136 -10.48 10.86 -0.94
C GLU A 136 -11.39 11.53 0.11
N GLU A 137 -12.62 11.04 0.28
CA GLU A 137 -13.57 11.57 1.25
C GLU A 137 -13.06 11.45 2.69
N ASP A 138 -12.44 10.32 3.02
CA ASP A 138 -11.84 10.09 4.33
C ASP A 138 -10.68 11.07 4.57
N LEU A 139 -9.82 11.27 3.56
CA LEU A 139 -8.75 12.27 3.65
C LEU A 139 -9.33 13.69 3.85
N GLN A 140 -10.33 14.09 3.07
CA GLN A 140 -10.91 15.44 3.21
C GLN A 140 -11.56 15.65 4.57
N THR A 141 -12.19 14.61 5.13
CA THR A 141 -12.74 14.66 6.49
C THR A 141 -11.66 14.94 7.52
N VAL A 142 -10.53 14.24 7.44
CA VAL A 142 -9.39 14.43 8.35
C VAL A 142 -8.76 15.82 8.15
N ARG A 143 -8.60 16.28 6.91
CA ARG A 143 -8.07 17.62 6.62
C ARG A 143 -8.95 18.73 7.18
N ALA A 144 -10.27 18.64 7.02
CA ALA A 144 -11.21 19.61 7.56
C ALA A 144 -11.18 19.68 9.10
N GLN A 145 -10.89 18.56 9.76
CA GLN A 145 -10.68 18.53 11.22
C GLN A 145 -9.37 19.21 11.61
N LEU A 146 -8.26 18.89 10.93
CA LEU A 146 -6.96 19.51 11.20
C LEU A 146 -7.00 21.03 10.99
N GLU A 147 -7.73 21.50 9.98
CA GLU A 147 -7.93 22.94 9.75
C GLU A 147 -8.65 23.62 10.92
N GLN A 148 -9.67 22.98 11.51
CA GLN A 148 -10.35 23.47 12.72
C GLN A 148 -9.42 23.52 13.94
N GLU A 149 -8.43 22.62 13.97
CA GLU A 149 -7.38 22.56 15.01
C GLU A 149 -6.22 23.53 14.72
N GLY A 150 -6.28 24.30 13.61
CA GLY A 150 -5.26 25.27 13.22
C GLY A 150 -4.03 24.65 12.57
N LEU A 151 -4.14 23.42 12.07
CA LEU A 151 -3.08 22.68 11.39
C LEU A 151 -3.33 22.67 9.89
N GLU A 152 -2.42 23.28 9.14
CA GLU A 152 -2.43 23.23 7.68
C GLU A 152 -1.96 21.86 7.19
N SER A 153 -2.64 21.34 6.17
CA SER A 153 -2.30 20.09 5.50
C SER A 153 -2.69 20.11 4.03
N ALA A 154 -2.02 19.31 3.22
CA ALA A 154 -2.32 19.12 1.81
C ALA A 154 -2.69 17.66 1.51
N SER A 155 -3.28 17.46 0.33
CA SER A 155 -3.49 16.13 -0.24
C SER A 155 -2.37 15.81 -1.22
N HIS A 156 -1.88 14.58 -1.21
CA HIS A 156 -1.01 14.03 -2.22
C HIS A 156 -1.53 12.65 -2.63
N VAL A 157 -1.60 12.38 -3.92
CA VAL A 157 -2.07 11.08 -4.43
C VAL A 157 -0.85 10.22 -4.71
N ILE A 158 -0.79 9.05 -4.08
CA ILE A 158 0.16 8.00 -4.43
C ILE A 158 -0.59 7.03 -5.34
N GLU A 159 -0.17 6.94 -6.59
CA GLU A 159 -0.83 6.15 -7.63
C GLU A 159 0.20 5.41 -8.46
N SER A 160 -0.02 4.11 -8.65
CA SER A 160 0.84 3.29 -9.50
C SER A 160 0.63 3.65 -10.97
N LEU A 161 1.72 3.66 -11.75
CA LEU A 161 1.62 3.78 -13.20
C LEU A 161 0.79 2.62 -13.80
N PRO A 162 -0.02 2.88 -14.83
CA PRO A 162 -0.72 1.82 -15.54
C PRO A 162 0.29 0.98 -16.32
N CYS A 163 0.44 -0.28 -15.93
CA CYS A 163 1.39 -1.20 -16.54
C CYS A 163 0.68 -2.41 -17.15
N ARG A 164 1.21 -2.89 -18.27
CA ARG A 164 0.75 -4.11 -18.95
C ARG A 164 1.96 -5.02 -19.19
N LEU A 165 1.83 -6.29 -18.87
CA LEU A 165 2.85 -7.31 -19.09
C LEU A 165 2.38 -8.29 -20.16
N VAL A 166 3.28 -8.62 -21.08
CA VAL A 166 3.08 -9.78 -21.96
C VAL A 166 3.71 -10.99 -21.30
N VAL A 167 2.87 -11.91 -20.84
CA VAL A 167 3.29 -13.15 -20.18
C VAL A 167 3.28 -14.27 -21.19
N THR A 168 4.44 -14.90 -21.41
CA THR A 168 4.55 -16.11 -22.24
C THR A 168 4.94 -17.26 -21.34
N GLY A 169 4.04 -18.24 -21.20
CA GLY A 169 4.23 -19.37 -20.30
C GLY A 169 3.00 -20.26 -20.27
N THR A 170 2.95 -21.15 -19.27
CA THR A 170 1.76 -21.96 -19.03
C THR A 170 0.67 -21.15 -18.33
N ASP A 171 -0.57 -21.62 -18.43
CA ASP A 171 -1.72 -21.04 -17.76
C ASP A 171 -1.52 -20.94 -16.25
N ALA A 172 -0.90 -21.97 -15.65
CA ALA A 172 -0.60 -22.00 -14.23
C ALA A 172 0.41 -20.92 -13.84
N GLN A 173 1.43 -20.67 -14.67
CA GLN A 173 2.41 -19.61 -14.41
C GLN A 173 1.79 -18.21 -14.52
N ALA A 174 0.94 -18.00 -15.53
CA ALA A 174 0.23 -16.73 -15.68
C ALA A 174 -0.73 -16.48 -14.50
N ALA A 175 -1.48 -17.50 -14.08
CA ALA A 175 -2.38 -17.41 -12.93
C ALA A 175 -1.62 -17.14 -11.62
N ALA A 176 -0.52 -17.87 -11.36
CA ALA A 176 0.30 -17.63 -10.16
C ALA A 176 0.87 -16.21 -10.11
N LEU A 177 1.29 -15.65 -11.25
CA LEU A 177 1.74 -14.26 -11.30
C LEU A 177 0.59 -13.27 -11.02
N THR A 178 -0.59 -13.49 -11.60
CA THR A 178 -1.78 -12.69 -11.30
C THR A 178 -2.14 -12.75 -9.81
N ASP A 179 -2.15 -13.94 -9.22
CA ASP A 179 -2.50 -14.14 -7.82
C ASP A 179 -1.57 -13.38 -6.87
N VAL A 180 -0.26 -13.32 -7.19
CA VAL A 180 0.71 -12.52 -6.43
C VAL A 180 0.43 -11.02 -6.59
N LEU A 181 0.19 -10.55 -7.81
CA LEU A 181 -0.05 -9.12 -8.08
C LEU A 181 -1.34 -8.63 -7.41
N ASP A 182 -2.44 -9.36 -7.57
CA ASP A 182 -3.72 -9.05 -6.90
C ASP A 182 -3.57 -9.18 -5.38
N GLY A 183 -2.79 -10.16 -4.92
CA GLY A 183 -2.45 -10.38 -3.52
C GLY A 183 -1.76 -9.18 -2.87
N LEU A 184 -0.86 -8.49 -3.57
CA LEU A 184 -0.20 -7.29 -3.08
C LEU A 184 -1.18 -6.12 -2.86
N ILE A 185 -2.19 -5.97 -3.72
CA ILE A 185 -3.24 -4.96 -3.54
C ILE A 185 -4.12 -5.32 -2.35
N ALA A 186 -4.56 -6.57 -2.26
CA ALA A 186 -5.35 -7.07 -1.13
C ALA A 186 -4.60 -6.91 0.21
N LEU A 187 -3.28 -7.12 0.22
CA LEU A 187 -2.43 -6.88 1.38
C LEU A 187 -2.43 -5.41 1.81
N SER A 188 -2.36 -4.49 0.86
CA SER A 188 -2.43 -3.04 1.12
C SER A 188 -3.78 -2.66 1.75
N ASP A 189 -4.88 -3.21 1.25
CA ASP A 189 -6.22 -2.98 1.81
C ASP A 189 -6.33 -3.53 3.24
N GLN A 190 -5.86 -4.77 3.47
CA GLN A 190 -5.85 -5.39 4.80
C GLN A 190 -5.03 -4.58 5.81
N LEU A 191 -3.90 -4.04 5.39
CA LEU A 191 -3.05 -3.21 6.24
C LEU A 191 -3.74 -1.87 6.58
N SER A 192 -4.41 -1.24 5.61
CA SER A 192 -5.20 -0.02 5.82
C SER A 192 -6.35 -0.27 6.80
N GLU A 193 -7.09 -1.37 6.63
CA GLU A 193 -8.15 -1.78 7.56
C GLU A 193 -7.61 -2.03 8.97
N LEU A 194 -6.45 -2.68 9.09
CA LEU A 194 -5.77 -2.87 10.37
C LEU A 194 -5.41 -1.54 11.02
N ALA A 195 -4.82 -0.61 10.27
CA ALA A 195 -4.44 0.71 10.77
C ALA A 195 -5.67 1.50 11.26
N VAL A 196 -6.78 1.48 10.51
CA VAL A 196 -8.04 2.12 10.92
C VAL A 196 -8.65 1.45 12.16
N ALA A 197 -8.69 0.12 12.22
CA ALA A 197 -9.21 -0.60 13.38
C ALA A 197 -8.34 -0.36 14.63
N PHE A 198 -7.02 -0.24 14.44
CA PHE A 198 -6.09 0.11 15.52
C PHE A 198 -6.32 1.55 15.98
N ASP A 199 -6.43 2.53 15.09
CA ASP A 199 -6.74 3.92 15.47
C ASP A 199 -8.06 4.06 16.24
N ARG A 200 -9.05 3.22 15.91
CA ARG A 200 -10.35 3.17 16.61
C ARG A 200 -10.34 2.41 17.93
N GLU A 201 -9.17 2.03 18.43
CA GLU A 201 -9.00 1.23 19.66
C GLU A 201 -9.70 -0.14 19.63
N GLN A 202 -9.99 -0.66 18.43
CA GLN A 202 -10.66 -1.95 18.25
C GLN A 202 -9.69 -3.13 18.26
N ARG A 203 -8.38 -2.84 18.29
CA ARG A 203 -7.28 -3.81 18.29
C ARG A 203 -6.25 -3.47 19.36
N THR A 204 -5.75 -4.51 20.03
CA THR A 204 -4.57 -4.43 20.91
C THR A 204 -3.28 -4.45 20.09
N ILE A 205 -2.17 -3.99 20.68
CA ILE A 205 -0.83 -4.07 20.05
C ILE A 205 -0.50 -5.52 19.70
N GLU A 206 -0.72 -6.44 20.63
CA GLU A 206 -0.49 -7.88 20.40
C GLU A 206 -1.30 -8.44 19.23
N SER A 207 -2.61 -8.12 19.16
CA SER A 207 -3.44 -8.57 18.04
C SER A 207 -2.98 -7.99 16.71
N ALA A 208 -2.57 -6.72 16.68
CA ALA A 208 -2.12 -6.07 15.46
C ALA A 208 -0.76 -6.60 14.99
N ARG A 209 0.16 -6.90 15.91
CA ARG A 209 1.42 -7.61 15.64
C ARG A 209 1.17 -9.00 15.05
N SER A 210 0.22 -9.75 15.61
CA SER A 210 -0.17 -11.06 15.07
C SER A 210 -0.72 -10.94 13.64
N SER A 211 -1.52 -9.92 13.35
CA SER A 211 -1.99 -9.63 11.98
C SER A 211 -0.85 -9.29 11.02
N LEU A 212 0.11 -8.45 11.44
CA LEU A 212 1.31 -8.14 10.64
C LEU A 212 2.18 -9.38 10.41
N ALA A 213 2.37 -10.23 11.41
CA ALA A 213 3.12 -11.47 11.26
C ALA A 213 2.43 -12.45 10.29
N ALA A 214 1.09 -12.48 10.28
CA ALA A 214 0.34 -13.26 9.29
C ALA A 214 0.52 -12.68 7.87
N MET A 215 0.42 -11.36 7.72
CA MET A 215 0.68 -10.65 6.47
C MET A 215 2.13 -10.87 5.97
N ALA A 216 3.12 -10.86 6.85
CA ALA A 216 4.51 -11.16 6.53
C ALA A 216 4.68 -12.56 5.94
N ARG A 217 4.06 -13.58 6.54
CA ARG A 217 4.07 -14.96 5.99
C ARG A 217 3.41 -15.05 4.62
N THR A 218 2.37 -14.26 4.37
CA THR A 218 1.76 -14.17 3.04
C THR A 218 2.75 -13.59 2.02
N VAL A 219 3.50 -12.54 2.38
CA VAL A 219 4.53 -11.97 1.51
C VAL A 219 5.72 -12.91 1.30
N GLU A 220 6.13 -13.67 2.32
CA GLU A 220 7.11 -14.74 2.19
C GLU A 220 6.66 -15.80 1.19
N GLN A 221 5.37 -16.19 1.22
CA GLN A 221 4.81 -17.11 0.25
C GLN A 221 4.84 -16.53 -1.17
N TYR A 222 4.53 -15.23 -1.35
CA TYR A 222 4.67 -14.58 -2.66
C TYR A 222 6.10 -14.65 -3.20
N LEU A 223 7.13 -14.50 -2.35
CA LEU A 223 8.52 -14.69 -2.78
C LEU A 223 8.81 -16.11 -3.25
N VAL A 224 8.26 -17.13 -2.58
CA VAL A 224 8.37 -18.53 -3.00
C VAL A 224 7.68 -18.74 -4.34
N ASP A 225 6.48 -18.21 -4.51
CA ASP A 225 5.67 -18.36 -5.73
C ASP A 225 6.36 -17.66 -6.91
N VAL A 226 6.89 -16.45 -6.70
CA VAL A 226 7.66 -15.71 -7.72
C VAL A 226 8.96 -16.43 -8.07
N ALA A 227 9.66 -17.03 -7.10
CA ALA A 227 10.88 -17.79 -7.36
C ALA A 227 10.62 -19.12 -8.11
N ALA A 228 9.41 -19.68 -8.01
CA ALA A 228 8.98 -20.85 -8.77
C ALA A 228 8.65 -20.50 -10.24
N LEU A 229 8.44 -19.22 -10.55
CA LEU A 229 8.37 -18.74 -11.92
C LEU A 229 9.77 -18.74 -12.57
N THR A 230 9.82 -18.65 -13.90
CA THR A 230 11.06 -18.73 -14.68
C THR A 230 12.13 -17.74 -14.17
N ALA A 231 13.24 -18.25 -13.66
CA ALA A 231 14.31 -17.44 -13.08
C ALA A 231 14.97 -16.47 -14.08
N GLY A 232 15.50 -15.35 -13.57
CA GLY A 232 16.34 -14.41 -14.32
C GLY A 232 15.61 -13.35 -15.13
N GLN A 233 14.28 -13.25 -15.02
CA GLN A 233 13.51 -12.18 -15.67
C GLN A 233 13.57 -10.88 -14.84
N PRO A 234 13.95 -9.73 -15.44
CA PRO A 234 14.03 -8.45 -14.71
C PRO A 234 12.73 -8.05 -14.00
N VAL A 235 11.57 -8.30 -14.62
CA VAL A 235 10.25 -8.02 -14.02
C VAL A 235 10.02 -8.83 -12.74
N LEU A 236 10.40 -10.10 -12.73
CA LEU A 236 10.26 -10.96 -11.55
C LEU A 236 11.26 -10.59 -10.46
N ALA A 237 12.44 -10.08 -10.84
CA ALA A 237 13.38 -9.50 -9.88
C ALA A 237 12.80 -8.25 -9.22
N SER A 238 12.24 -7.32 -10.00
CA SER A 238 11.57 -6.11 -9.47
C SER A 238 10.37 -6.45 -8.58
N LEU A 239 9.58 -7.47 -8.93
CA LEU A 239 8.48 -7.95 -8.10
C LEU A 239 9.00 -8.55 -6.77
N SER A 240 10.07 -9.33 -6.84
CA SER A 240 10.73 -9.87 -5.65
C SER A 240 11.27 -8.75 -4.75
N ASP A 241 11.84 -7.69 -5.32
CA ASP A 241 12.35 -6.55 -4.56
C ASP A 241 11.22 -5.76 -3.88
N CYS A 242 10.06 -5.62 -4.54
CA CYS A 242 8.85 -5.09 -3.94
C CYS A 242 8.43 -5.91 -2.71
N CYS A 243 8.30 -7.24 -2.86
CA CYS A 243 7.95 -8.13 -1.75
C CYS A 243 8.97 -8.05 -0.61
N ARG A 244 10.28 -8.02 -0.91
CA ARG A 244 11.34 -7.87 0.11
C ARG A 244 11.27 -6.54 0.84
N SER A 245 10.98 -5.44 0.14
CA SER A 245 10.82 -4.11 0.75
C SER A 245 9.65 -4.09 1.74
N ILE A 246 8.53 -4.70 1.37
CA ILE A 246 7.35 -4.84 2.25
C ILE A 246 7.68 -5.72 3.46
N LEU A 247 8.30 -6.88 3.25
CA LEU A 247 8.66 -7.80 4.32
C LEU A 247 9.63 -7.16 5.32
N ALA A 248 10.68 -6.50 4.83
CA ALA A 248 11.64 -5.79 5.67
C ALA A 248 10.98 -4.66 6.48
N GLN A 249 9.92 -4.03 5.96
CA GLN A 249 9.16 -3.07 6.74
C GLN A 249 8.34 -3.77 7.83
N PHE A 250 7.66 -4.88 7.53
CA PHE A 250 6.87 -5.64 8.51
C PHE A 250 7.71 -6.18 9.68
N GLU A 251 8.93 -6.66 9.41
CA GLU A 251 9.86 -7.15 10.44
C GLU A 251 10.23 -6.09 11.47
N LYS A 252 10.20 -4.79 11.11
CA LYS A 252 10.47 -3.70 12.06
C LYS A 252 9.43 -3.61 13.17
N ALA A 253 8.24 -4.19 13.00
CA ALA A 253 7.25 -4.25 14.06
C ALA A 253 7.85 -4.83 15.33
N ASP A 254 8.62 -5.93 15.24
CA ASP A 254 9.15 -6.67 16.39
C ASP A 254 10.12 -5.87 17.25
N ALA A 255 10.77 -4.84 16.68
CA ALA A 255 11.66 -3.95 17.40
C ALA A 255 10.93 -2.83 18.19
N LEU A 256 9.63 -2.62 17.94
CA LEU A 256 8.86 -1.59 18.63
C LEU A 256 8.55 -1.96 20.08
N PRO A 257 8.40 -0.99 20.98
CA PRO A 257 7.93 -1.23 22.35
C PRO A 257 6.58 -1.97 22.38
N GLN A 258 6.35 -2.76 23.43
CA GLN A 258 5.16 -3.59 23.56
C GLN A 258 3.94 -2.83 24.12
N ASP A 259 4.20 -1.71 24.81
CA ASP A 259 3.23 -0.90 25.55
C ASP A 259 3.08 0.52 25.00
N ASP A 260 3.80 0.87 23.92
CA ASP A 260 3.69 2.17 23.27
C ASP A 260 2.71 2.12 22.09
N ARG A 261 1.46 2.49 22.37
CA ARG A 261 0.40 2.54 21.35
C ARG A 261 0.66 3.62 20.29
N ALA A 262 1.18 4.78 20.69
CA ALA A 262 1.39 5.90 19.78
C ALA A 262 2.49 5.55 18.76
N ALA A 263 3.60 4.96 19.21
CA ALA A 263 4.65 4.46 18.33
C ALA A 263 4.13 3.38 17.38
N PHE A 264 3.28 2.46 17.87
CA PHE A 264 2.70 1.42 17.03
C PHE A 264 1.71 1.98 16.00
N THR A 265 0.90 2.98 16.36
CA THR A 265 0.05 3.70 15.41
C THR A 265 0.86 4.41 14.33
N ALA A 266 1.88 5.16 14.71
CA ALA A 266 2.80 5.81 13.77
C ALA A 266 3.39 4.80 12.78
N TYR A 267 3.87 3.68 13.31
CA TYR A 267 4.40 2.59 12.51
C TYR A 267 3.39 2.01 11.51
N LEU A 268 2.15 1.73 11.93
CA LEU A 268 1.12 1.20 11.00
C LEU A 268 0.84 2.18 9.86
N LYS A 269 0.70 3.48 10.17
CA LYS A 269 0.46 4.53 9.17
C LYS A 269 1.64 4.68 8.21
N TYR A 270 2.87 4.68 8.73
CA TYR A 270 4.08 4.67 7.91
C TYR A 270 4.10 3.45 6.98
N THR A 271 3.78 2.28 7.51
CA THR A 271 3.80 1.01 6.79
C THR A 271 2.77 1.00 5.65
N CYS A 272 1.57 1.58 5.85
CA CYS A 272 0.59 1.75 4.77
C CYS A 272 1.18 2.53 3.58
N ILE A 273 1.85 3.64 3.87
CA ILE A 273 2.46 4.49 2.85
C ILE A 273 3.64 3.77 2.17
N GLN A 274 4.50 3.12 2.95
CA GLN A 274 5.65 2.38 2.41
C GLN A 274 5.23 1.22 1.49
N CYS A 275 4.16 0.48 1.82
CA CYS A 275 3.64 -0.57 0.96
C CYS A 275 3.13 -0.01 -0.38
N ALA A 276 2.36 1.10 -0.33
CA ALA A 276 1.90 1.78 -1.53
C ALA A 276 3.09 2.28 -2.39
N ALA A 277 4.09 2.90 -1.77
CA ALA A 277 5.28 3.39 -2.44
C ALA A 277 6.11 2.25 -3.06
N ALA A 278 6.28 1.13 -2.36
CA ALA A 278 6.99 -0.05 -2.88
C ALA A 278 6.32 -0.62 -4.13
N TYR A 279 4.98 -0.69 -4.13
CA TYR A 279 4.23 -1.13 -5.31
C TYR A 279 4.34 -0.13 -6.48
N CYS A 280 4.28 1.17 -6.21
CA CYS A 280 4.49 2.20 -7.24
C CYS A 280 5.89 2.10 -7.86
N ALA A 281 6.94 1.95 -7.03
CA ALA A 281 8.31 1.77 -7.49
C ALA A 281 8.48 0.51 -8.35
N PHE A 282 7.75 -0.57 -8.04
CA PHE A 282 7.69 -1.75 -8.89
C PHE A 282 7.07 -1.45 -10.26
N CYS A 283 5.93 -0.77 -10.32
CA CYS A 283 5.30 -0.37 -11.57
C CYS A 283 6.21 0.55 -12.41
N GLU A 284 6.91 1.49 -11.76
CA GLU A 284 7.92 2.34 -12.42
C GLU A 284 9.08 1.54 -13.00
N ALA A 285 9.62 0.58 -12.25
CA ALA A 285 10.66 -0.31 -12.74
C ALA A 285 10.19 -1.14 -13.95
N VAL A 286 8.96 -1.65 -13.90
CA VAL A 286 8.35 -2.38 -15.03
C VAL A 286 8.18 -1.48 -16.26
N ALA A 287 7.73 -0.24 -16.07
CA ALA A 287 7.59 0.73 -17.16
C ALA A 287 8.96 1.05 -17.80
N ALA A 288 9.99 1.30 -17.00
CA ALA A 288 11.34 1.61 -17.48
C ALA A 288 11.98 0.45 -18.27
N LEU A 289 11.70 -0.80 -17.88
CA LEU A 289 12.16 -1.98 -18.63
C LEU A 289 11.58 -2.05 -20.04
N GLY A 290 10.38 -1.51 -20.23
CA GLY A 290 9.75 -1.45 -21.54
C GLY A 290 10.33 -0.35 -22.45
N GLU A 291 10.76 0.77 -21.89
CA GLU A 291 11.35 1.89 -22.65
C GLU A 291 12.75 1.55 -23.19
N GLY A 292 13.54 0.77 -22.43
CA GLY A 292 14.89 0.34 -22.80
C GLY A 292 14.98 -0.68 -23.95
N GLY A 293 13.85 -1.15 -24.49
CA GLY A 293 13.80 -2.11 -25.62
C GLY A 293 13.86 -1.46 -27.02
N THR A 294 14.07 -0.15 -27.11
CA THR A 294 14.18 0.59 -28.37
C THR A 294 15.63 1.00 -28.67
N VAL A 295 16.48 0.03 -29.04
CA VAL A 295 17.76 0.29 -29.74
C VAL A 295 17.94 -0.69 -30.88
#